data_AF-A0A565BMD0-F1
#
_entry.id   AF-A0A565BMD0-F1
#
_cell.length_a   1.000
_cell.length_b   1.000
_cell.length_c   1.000
_cell.angle_alpha   90.00
_cell.angle_beta   90.00
_cell.angle_gamma   90.00
#
_symmetry.space_group_name_H-M   'P 1'
#
loop_
_entity.id
_entity.type
_entity.pdbx_description
1 polymer ?
#
loop_
_entity_poly.entity_id
_entity_poly.type
_entity_poly.pdbx_seq_one_letter_code
_entity_poly.pdbx_strand_id
1 'polypeptide(L)'
;MDWGNANVETITKDQGTVTAITGNLHLEGSVKTTKLKLTWLPDSCELVNLTLIEFGDLFKEGFDYPPFGVNECTRKEVLAFGDSNMKHLKRGDVVQLQRKGYFICDVPYDTVLRCFID
;
A
#
# COMPACT_ATOMS: atom_id res chain seq x y z
N MET A 1 4.55 5.82 -12.49
CA MET A 1 3.42 6.62 -11.92
C MET A 1 3.66 8.02 -12.41
N ASP A 2 3.15 8.31 -13.60
CA ASP A 2 3.53 9.48 -14.39
C ASP A 2 2.30 10.17 -14.96
N TRP A 3 1.20 10.13 -14.20
CA TRP A 3 -0.09 10.74 -14.55
C TRP A 3 -0.11 12.27 -14.35
N GLY A 4 1.02 12.91 -14.06
CA GLY A 4 1.12 14.34 -13.78
C GLY A 4 0.84 14.69 -12.31
N ASN A 5 0.38 15.92 -12.08
CA ASN A 5 0.19 16.49 -10.74
C ASN A 5 -1.29 16.57 -10.36
N ALA A 6 -1.57 16.73 -9.07
CA ALA A 6 -2.86 17.19 -8.58
C ALA A 6 -2.63 18.32 -7.58
N ASN A 7 -3.43 19.38 -7.70
CA ASN A 7 -3.40 20.52 -6.79
C ASN A 7 -4.52 20.35 -5.76
N VAL A 8 -4.17 20.26 -4.48
CA VAL A 8 -5.14 20.16 -3.38
C VAL A 8 -5.79 21.52 -3.17
N GLU A 9 -7.12 21.55 -3.13
CA GLU A 9 -7.90 22.78 -2.93
C GLU A 9 -8.60 22.79 -1.59
N THR A 10 -9.17 21.66 -1.18
CA THR A 10 -9.97 21.57 0.05
C THR A 10 -9.63 20.30 0.80
N ILE A 11 -9.53 20.41 2.12
CA ILE A 11 -9.38 19.29 3.05
C ILE A 11 -10.60 19.29 3.97
N THR A 12 -11.44 18.26 3.85
CA THR A 12 -12.61 18.07 4.70
C THR A 12 -12.22 17.30 5.95
N LYS A 13 -12.71 17.77 7.10
CA LYS A 13 -12.44 17.16 8.40
C LYS A 13 -13.74 16.90 9.14
N ASP A 14 -13.81 15.77 9.83
CA ASP A 14 -14.85 15.44 10.79
C ASP A 14 -14.20 15.23 12.17
N GLN A 15 -14.66 15.98 13.18
CA GLN A 15 -14.12 15.96 14.55
C GLN A 15 -12.57 15.99 14.64
N GLY A 16 -11.93 16.72 13.72
CA GLY A 16 -10.47 16.84 13.65
C GLY A 16 -9.75 15.79 12.79
N THR A 17 -10.45 14.74 12.35
CA THR A 17 -9.93 13.70 11.46
C THR A 17 -10.18 14.07 10.00
N VAL A 18 -9.16 13.95 9.13
CA VAL A 18 -9.32 14.21 7.69
C VAL A 18 -10.11 13.07 7.04
N THR A 19 -11.22 13.41 6.37
CA THR A 19 -12.11 12.43 5.73
C THR A 19 -12.07 12.50 4.21
N ALA A 20 -11.75 13.65 3.63
CA ALA A 20 -11.61 13.80 2.18
C ALA A 20 -10.62 14.91 1.81
N ILE A 21 -10.02 14.77 0.63
CA ILE A 21 -9.19 15.78 -0.01
C ILE A 21 -9.73 15.99 -1.42
N THR A 22 -10.14 17.21 -1.73
CA THR A 22 -10.63 17.60 -3.06
C THR A 22 -9.57 18.47 -3.74
N GLY A 23 -9.37 18.26 -5.03
CA GLY A 23 -8.39 19.01 -5.79
C GLY A 23 -8.58 18.83 -7.29
N ASN A 24 -7.77 19.56 -8.05
CA ASN A 24 -7.80 19.56 -9.50
C ASN A 24 -6.59 18.84 -10.10
N LEU A 25 -6.86 18.00 -11.09
CA LEU A 25 -5.85 17.28 -11.84
C LEU A 25 -5.12 18.27 -12.77
N HIS A 26 -3.79 18.24 -12.74
CA HIS A 26 -2.92 19.09 -13.54
C HIS A 26 -1.90 18.19 -14.28
N LEU A 27 -2.34 17.62 -15.40
CA LEU A 27 -1.59 16.63 -16.19
C LEU A 27 -0.29 17.18 -16.78
N GLU A 28 -0.26 18.47 -17.13
CA GLU A 28 0.91 19.16 -17.68
C GLU A 28 2.00 19.40 -16.61
N GLY A 29 1.67 19.18 -15.34
CA GLY A 29 2.60 19.30 -14.23
C GLY A 29 3.74 18.30 -14.30
N SER A 30 4.91 18.72 -13.83
CA SER A 30 6.08 17.86 -13.76
C SER A 30 6.20 17.17 -12.40
N VAL A 31 6.17 15.83 -12.41
CA VAL A 31 6.43 15.01 -11.21
C VAL A 31 7.83 15.28 -10.63
N LYS A 32 8.78 15.80 -11.43
CA LYS A 32 10.14 16.15 -10.97
C LYS A 32 10.18 17.39 -10.08
N THR A 33 9.32 18.38 -10.34
CA THR A 33 9.27 19.63 -9.56
C THR A 33 8.39 19.51 -8.32
N THR A 34 7.66 18.41 -8.19
CA THR A 34 6.69 18.20 -7.12
C THR A 34 7.35 17.57 -5.90
N LYS A 35 7.25 18.27 -4.76
CA LYS A 35 7.86 17.85 -3.48
C LYS A 35 7.20 16.60 -2.89
N LEU A 36 5.87 16.54 -2.94
CA LEU A 36 5.09 15.44 -2.39
C LEU A 36 4.70 14.47 -3.50
N LYS A 37 4.93 13.18 -3.27
CA LYS A 37 4.59 12.11 -4.20
C LYS A 37 3.80 11.07 -3.44
N LEU A 38 2.71 10.59 -4.02
CA LEU A 38 1.85 9.56 -3.46
C LEU A 38 1.63 8.44 -4.46
N THR A 39 1.13 7.31 -3.99
CA THR A 39 0.54 6.25 -4.82
C THR A 39 -0.96 6.21 -4.53
N TRP A 40 -1.77 5.93 -5.55
CA TRP A 40 -3.23 5.92 -5.45
C TRP A 40 -3.79 4.78 -6.30
N LEU A 41 -5.03 4.40 -6.01
CA LEU A 41 -5.83 3.48 -6.78
C LEU A 41 -7.13 4.18 -7.15
N PRO A 42 -7.68 3.96 -8.36
CA PRO A 42 -8.99 4.50 -8.70
C PRO A 42 -10.05 3.88 -7.79
N ASP A 43 -11.07 4.67 -7.46
CA ASP A 43 -12.27 4.14 -6.82
C ASP A 43 -13.01 3.25 -7.83
N SER A 44 -12.94 1.93 -7.62
CA SER A 44 -13.41 0.92 -8.56
C SER A 44 -13.80 -0.37 -7.83
N CYS A 45 -14.80 -1.08 -8.36
CA CYS A 45 -15.20 -2.40 -7.85
C CYS A 45 -14.20 -3.52 -8.18
N GLU A 46 -13.20 -3.23 -9.01
CA GLU A 46 -12.19 -4.20 -9.44
C GLU A 46 -11.00 -4.33 -8.49
N LEU A 47 -10.89 -3.46 -7.48
CA LEU A 47 -9.82 -3.49 -6.49
C LEU A 47 -9.74 -4.85 -5.80
N VAL A 48 -8.50 -5.27 -5.52
CA VAL A 48 -8.20 -6.56 -4.88
C VAL A 48 -7.97 -6.34 -3.40
N ASN A 49 -8.66 -7.08 -2.54
CA ASN A 49 -8.32 -7.10 -1.12
C ASN A 49 -6.98 -7.81 -0.93
N LEU A 50 -6.05 -7.14 -0.26
CA LEU A 50 -4.73 -7.67 0.03
C LEU A 50 -4.49 -7.67 1.54
N THR A 51 -3.73 -8.67 1.96
CA THR A 51 -3.06 -8.68 3.26
C THR A 51 -1.57 -8.53 3.00
N LEU A 52 -1.01 -7.36 3.28
CA LEU A 52 0.42 -7.10 3.17
C LEU A 52 1.10 -7.54 4.46
N ILE A 53 2.08 -8.43 4.34
CA ILE A 53 2.92 -8.84 5.45
C ILE A 53 4.28 -8.15 5.32
N GLU A 54 4.59 -7.30 6.27
CA GLU A 54 5.87 -6.61 6.38
C GLU A 54 6.69 -7.28 7.47
N PHE A 55 7.94 -7.65 7.14
CA PHE A 55 8.87 -8.23 8.10
C PHE A 55 9.95 -7.21 8.45
N GLY A 56 10.19 -7.05 9.75
CA GLY A 56 11.28 -6.25 10.31
C GLY A 56 12.40 -7.13 10.86
N ASP A 57 13.45 -6.49 11.37
CA ASP A 57 14.60 -7.19 11.92
C ASP A 57 14.23 -8.03 13.15
N LEU A 58 14.81 -9.23 13.26
CA LEU A 58 14.55 -10.16 14.37
C LEU A 58 15.08 -9.63 15.72
N PHE A 59 16.16 -8.85 15.68
CA PHE A 59 16.83 -8.28 16.85
C PHE A 59 16.87 -6.76 16.74
N LYS A 60 16.83 -6.10 17.90
CA LYS A 60 17.05 -4.66 18.01
C LYS A 60 18.51 -4.36 17.63
N GLU A 61 18.75 -3.27 16.91
CA GLU A 61 20.09 -2.86 16.51
C GLU A 61 21.05 -2.83 17.72
N GLY A 62 22.23 -3.44 17.57
CA GLY A 62 23.28 -3.48 18.60
C GLY A 62 23.16 -4.62 19.63
N PHE A 63 22.20 -5.53 19.47
CA PHE A 63 22.08 -6.74 20.30
C PHE A 63 22.26 -8.00 19.44
N ASP A 64 23.36 -8.72 19.65
CA ASP A 64 23.72 -9.89 18.83
C ASP A 64 23.44 -11.25 19.50
N TYR A 65 22.87 -11.29 20.72
CA TYR A 65 22.71 -12.56 21.46
C TYR A 65 21.37 -12.68 22.22
N PRO A 66 20.59 -13.76 21.96
CA PRO A 66 19.45 -14.12 22.81
C PRO A 66 19.89 -14.38 24.25
N PRO A 67 19.06 -14.09 25.27
CA PRO A 67 17.65 -13.68 25.19
C PRO A 67 17.42 -12.16 25.12
N PHE A 68 18.48 -11.34 25.14
CA PHE A 68 18.35 -9.89 25.20
C PHE A 68 18.24 -9.30 23.80
N GLY A 69 17.30 -8.38 23.58
CA GLY A 69 17.23 -7.62 22.33
C GLY A 69 16.42 -8.25 21.20
N VAL A 70 15.56 -9.24 21.47
CA VAL A 70 14.55 -9.67 20.48
C VAL A 70 13.62 -8.50 20.15
N ASN A 71 13.36 -8.27 18.87
CA ASN A 71 12.36 -7.31 18.43
C ASN A 71 10.95 -7.90 18.63
N GLU A 72 10.08 -7.18 19.33
CA GLU A 72 8.70 -7.61 19.57
C GLU A 72 7.82 -7.43 18.33
N CYS A 73 8.26 -6.58 17.40
CA CYS A 73 7.51 -6.17 16.20
C CYS A 73 8.24 -6.61 14.92
N THR A 74 8.44 -7.92 14.75
CA THR A 74 9.12 -8.51 13.57
C THR A 74 8.20 -8.78 12.39
N ARG A 75 6.89 -8.88 12.63
CA ARG A 75 5.87 -9.12 11.60
C ARG A 75 4.73 -8.15 11.81
N LYS A 76 4.37 -7.42 10.75
CA LYS A 76 3.21 -6.55 10.71
C LYS A 76 2.29 -6.96 9.58
N GLU A 77 1.02 -7.03 9.89
CA GLU A 77 -0.04 -7.33 8.94
C GLU A 77 -0.83 -6.05 8.64
N VAL A 78 -0.97 -5.72 7.36
CA VAL A 78 -1.64 -4.50 6.92
C VAL A 78 -2.67 -4.87 5.86
N LEU A 79 -3.95 -4.65 6.16
CA LEU A 79 -5.01 -4.75 5.17
C LEU A 79 -4.89 -3.59 4.18
N ALA A 80 -4.97 -3.90 2.89
CA ALA A 80 -4.81 -2.93 1.82
C ALA A 80 -5.68 -3.28 0.61
N PHE A 81 -5.85 -2.31 -0.28
CA PHE A 81 -6.36 -2.54 -1.63
C PHE A 81 -5.20 -2.61 -2.62
N GLY A 82 -5.34 -3.50 -3.60
CA GLY A 82 -4.45 -3.68 -4.74
C GLY A 82 -5.14 -3.36 -6.05
N ASP A 83 -4.32 -3.10 -7.07
CA ASP A 83 -4.76 -2.93 -8.45
C ASP A 83 -5.37 -4.22 -9.01
N SER A 84 -6.30 -4.11 -9.97
CA SER A 84 -7.00 -5.27 -10.54
C SER A 84 -6.07 -6.29 -11.20
N ASN A 85 -4.92 -5.84 -11.71
CA ASN A 85 -3.91 -6.72 -12.30
C ASN A 85 -3.29 -7.69 -11.28
N MET A 86 -3.38 -7.40 -9.97
CA MET A 86 -2.83 -8.27 -8.93
C MET A 86 -3.57 -9.62 -8.82
N LYS A 87 -4.76 -9.75 -9.40
CA LYS A 87 -5.49 -11.02 -9.52
C LYS A 87 -4.71 -12.09 -10.29
N HIS A 88 -3.76 -11.66 -11.13
CA HIS A 88 -2.98 -12.54 -11.99
C HIS A 88 -1.63 -12.94 -11.39
N LEU A 89 -1.30 -12.43 -10.20
CA LEU A 89 -0.06 -12.79 -9.51
C LEU A 89 -0.11 -14.25 -9.09
N LYS A 90 0.99 -14.95 -9.36
CA LYS A 90 1.23 -16.33 -8.95
C LYS A 90 2.11 -16.37 -7.73
N ARG A 91 2.07 -17.49 -7.01
CA ARG A 91 2.94 -17.70 -5.86
C ARG A 91 4.40 -17.60 -6.30
N GLY A 92 5.17 -16.80 -5.58
CA GLY A 92 6.57 -16.53 -5.88
C GLY A 92 6.81 -15.33 -6.78
N ASP A 93 5.77 -14.74 -7.40
CA ASP A 93 5.94 -13.51 -8.18
C ASP A 93 6.40 -12.37 -7.26
N VAL A 94 7.45 -11.67 -7.69
CA VAL A 94 7.99 -10.51 -6.99
C VAL A 94 7.45 -9.24 -7.66
N VAL A 95 6.78 -8.41 -6.88
CA VAL A 95 6.19 -7.14 -7.33
C VAL A 95 6.72 -5.97 -6.54
N GLN A 96 6.84 -4.83 -7.21
CA GLN A 96 7.16 -3.57 -6.55
C GLN A 96 5.87 -2.78 -6.32
N LEU A 97 5.48 -2.61 -5.06
CA LEU A 97 4.45 -1.67 -4.68
C LEU A 97 5.05 -0.27 -4.60
N GLN A 98 4.55 0.64 -5.44
CA GLN A 98 5.11 1.98 -5.59
C GLN A 98 5.14 2.72 -4.25
N ARG A 99 6.33 3.18 -3.84
CA ARG A 99 6.57 3.90 -2.57
C ARG A 99 6.24 3.08 -1.31
N LYS A 100 6.10 1.76 -1.42
CA LYS A 100 5.94 0.83 -0.29
C LYS A 100 7.09 -0.15 -0.18
N GLY A 101 7.55 -0.72 -1.30
CA GLY A 101 8.68 -1.65 -1.31
C GLY A 101 8.49 -2.79 -2.30
N TYR A 102 9.31 -3.82 -2.17
CA TYR A 102 9.17 -5.08 -2.91
C TYR A 102 8.44 -6.10 -2.05
N PHE A 103 7.55 -6.85 -2.68
CA PHE A 103 6.75 -7.88 -2.05
C PHE A 103 6.79 -9.13 -2.91
N ILE A 104 6.67 -10.29 -2.27
CA ILE A 104 6.51 -11.57 -2.94
C ILE A 104 5.08 -12.07 -2.69
N CYS A 105 4.42 -12.56 -3.73
CA CYS A 105 3.11 -13.17 -3.59
C CYS A 105 3.26 -14.55 -2.93
N ASP A 106 2.88 -14.68 -1.66
CA ASP A 106 2.87 -15.98 -0.98
C ASP A 106 1.57 -16.75 -1.24
N VAL A 107 0.44 -16.04 -1.29
CA VAL A 107 -0.89 -16.60 -1.58
C VAL A 107 -1.50 -15.85 -2.77
N PRO A 108 -1.70 -16.53 -3.93
CA PRO A 108 -2.39 -15.96 -5.09
C PRO A 108 -3.83 -15.58 -4.77
N TYR A 109 -4.38 -14.67 -5.58
CA TYR A 109 -5.79 -14.34 -5.52
C TYR A 109 -6.65 -15.57 -5.86
N ASP A 110 -7.57 -15.93 -4.96
CA ASP A 110 -8.56 -16.99 -5.18
C ASP A 110 -9.96 -16.38 -5.28
N THR A 111 -10.65 -16.69 -6.38
CA THR A 111 -11.99 -16.15 -6.70
C THR A 111 -13.11 -16.85 -5.92
N VAL A 112 -12.83 -18.00 -5.29
CA VAL A 112 -13.84 -18.83 -4.61
C VAL A 112 -14.42 -18.16 -3.35
N LEU A 113 -13.72 -17.17 -2.78
CA LEU A 113 -14.15 -16.49 -1.55
C LEU A 113 -15.17 -15.35 -1.74
N ARG A 114 -15.55 -14.98 -2.97
CA ARG A 114 -16.51 -13.88 -3.22
C ARG A 114 -18.00 -14.26 -3.13
N CYS A 115 -18.35 -15.55 -3.09
CA CYS A 115 -19.77 -15.98 -3.09
C CYS A 115 -20.46 -15.98 -1.71
N PHE A 116 -19.80 -15.59 -0.61
CA PHE A 116 -20.36 -15.72 0.74
C PHE A 116 -20.65 -14.42 1.49
N ILE A 117 -20.45 -13.26 0.86
CA ILE A 117 -20.77 -11.97 1.51
C ILE A 117 -21.36 -11.02 0.47
N ASP A 118 -22.63 -11.24 0.15
CA ASP A 118 -23.61 -10.22 -0.25
C ASP A 118 -24.86 -10.41 0.64
#